data_AF-A0A523P0M1-F1
#
_entry.id   AF-A0A523P0M1-F1
#
_cell.length_a   1.000
_cell.length_b   1.000
_cell.length_c   1.000
_cell.angle_alpha   90.00
_cell.angle_beta   90.00
_cell.angle_gamma   90.00
#
_symmetry.space_group_name_H-M   'P 1'
#
loop_
_entity.id
_entity.type
_entity.pdbx_description
1 polymer ?
#
loop_
_entity_poly.entity_id
_entity_poly.type
_entity_poly.pdbx_seq_one_letter_code
_entity_poly.pdbx_strand_id
1 'polypeptide(L)'
;MGRTATIAKDDVARARTVLRAADLPHGIIAIRNRLGRGSPQLIARFLHELDTPAPSDAPALLPDPVAVAVGRVWQTLREDISQDINRTEQRLSEVLCSIAQRDAHVEQLRADVVALDRRASAAEERYARLSSQMEVLQREVKAQYDILAAGDDQMRGRALPASPAKRLAASLPGASQAPTKPTTTAASEQLDLYRAKDDAD
;
A
#
# COMPACT_ATOMS: atom_id res chain seq x y z
N MET A 1 -56.57 -33.99 -54.21
CA MET A 1 -55.88 -33.05 -55.13
C MET A 1 -54.87 -32.23 -54.33
N GLY A 2 -53.72 -32.82 -53.97
CA GLY A 2 -52.69 -32.13 -53.19
C GLY A 2 -51.83 -31.27 -54.10
N ARG A 3 -51.98 -29.93 -54.02
CA ARG A 3 -51.09 -29.00 -54.70
C ARG A 3 -49.67 -29.22 -54.15
N THR A 4 -48.76 -29.76 -54.96
CA THR A 4 -47.34 -29.82 -54.63
C THR A 4 -46.84 -28.40 -54.47
N ALA A 5 -46.66 -27.96 -53.22
CA ALA A 5 -46.08 -26.66 -52.91
C ALA A 5 -44.62 -26.66 -53.39
N THR A 6 -44.39 -26.13 -54.58
CA THR A 6 -43.06 -25.98 -55.16
C THR A 6 -42.31 -24.90 -54.40
N ILE A 7 -41.26 -25.30 -53.69
CA ILE A 7 -40.30 -24.38 -53.05
C ILE A 7 -39.02 -24.36 -53.88
N ALA A 8 -38.42 -23.19 -54.07
CA ALA A 8 -37.16 -23.07 -54.76
C ALA A 8 -35.99 -23.37 -53.80
N LYS A 9 -34.88 -23.91 -54.34
CA LYS A 9 -33.65 -24.16 -53.57
C LYS A 9 -33.11 -22.86 -52.94
N ASP A 10 -33.21 -21.75 -53.67
CA ASP A 10 -32.75 -20.43 -53.19
C ASP A 10 -33.58 -19.91 -52.01
N ASP A 11 -34.88 -20.23 -51.94
CA ASP A 11 -35.73 -19.87 -50.81
C ASP A 11 -35.27 -20.59 -49.54
N VAL A 12 -34.91 -21.88 -49.65
CA VAL A 12 -34.36 -22.68 -48.55
C VAL A 12 -32.99 -22.14 -48.11
N ALA A 13 -32.13 -21.78 -49.06
CA ALA A 13 -30.82 -21.19 -48.78
C ALA A 13 -30.95 -19.85 -48.03
N ARG A 14 -31.80 -18.93 -48.53
CA ARG A 14 -32.05 -17.64 -47.89
C ARG A 14 -32.62 -17.80 -46.49
N ALA A 15 -33.61 -18.67 -46.31
CA ALA A 15 -34.21 -18.93 -45.00
C ALA A 15 -33.18 -19.45 -43.98
N ARG A 16 -32.29 -20.35 -44.41
CA ARG A 16 -31.19 -20.87 -43.57
C ARG A 16 -30.20 -19.77 -43.18
N THR A 17 -29.78 -18.92 -44.12
CA THR A 17 -28.85 -17.81 -43.85
C THR A 17 -29.43 -16.82 -42.85
N VAL A 18 -30.71 -16.46 -43.00
CA VAL A 18 -31.38 -15.54 -42.08
C VAL A 18 -31.54 -16.15 -40.68
N LEU A 19 -31.85 -17.44 -40.58
CA LEU A 19 -31.93 -18.12 -39.27
C LEU A 19 -30.55 -18.21 -38.59
N ARG A 20 -29.47 -18.45 -39.36
CA ARG A 20 -28.10 -18.42 -38.83
C ARG A 20 -27.67 -17.02 -38.38
N ALA A 21 -27.98 -15.99 -39.16
CA ALA A 21 -27.66 -14.60 -38.82
C ALA A 21 -28.38 -14.12 -37.55
N ALA A 22 -29.54 -14.69 -37.24
CA ALA A 22 -30.31 -14.42 -36.04
C ALA A 22 -30.03 -15.38 -34.86
N ASP A 23 -29.03 -16.25 -34.99
CA ASP A 23 -28.68 -17.30 -34.01
C ASP A 23 -29.87 -18.20 -33.59
N LEU A 24 -30.76 -18.50 -34.54
CA LEU A 24 -31.94 -19.33 -34.35
C LEU A 24 -31.71 -20.77 -34.85
N PRO A 25 -32.52 -21.76 -34.38
CA PRO A 25 -32.51 -23.10 -34.92
C PRO A 25 -32.72 -23.05 -36.43
N HIS A 26 -31.82 -23.67 -37.19
CA HIS A 26 -31.81 -23.61 -38.66
C HIS A 26 -31.96 -24.98 -39.32
N GLY A 27 -32.63 -25.91 -38.62
CA GLY A 27 -33.01 -27.23 -39.13
C GLY A 27 -34.25 -27.20 -40.03
N ILE A 28 -34.58 -28.36 -40.63
CA ILE A 28 -35.68 -28.54 -41.60
C ILE A 28 -37.01 -27.93 -41.11
N ILE A 29 -37.37 -28.16 -39.85
CA ILE A 29 -38.63 -27.67 -39.24
C ILE A 29 -38.63 -26.14 -39.16
N ALA A 30 -37.53 -25.53 -38.71
CA ALA A 30 -37.44 -24.09 -38.55
C ALA A 30 -37.46 -23.36 -39.89
N ILE A 31 -36.79 -23.93 -40.89
CA ILE A 31 -36.82 -23.42 -42.26
C ILE A 31 -38.24 -23.54 -42.84
N ARG A 32 -38.92 -24.67 -42.62
CA ARG A 32 -40.31 -24.85 -43.04
C ARG A 32 -41.25 -23.83 -42.38
N ASN A 33 -41.11 -23.62 -41.08
CA ASN A 33 -41.91 -22.65 -40.33
C ASN A 33 -41.68 -21.22 -40.85
N ARG A 34 -40.45 -20.88 -41.23
CA ARG A 34 -40.12 -19.57 -41.79
C ARG A 34 -40.62 -19.38 -43.23
N LEU A 35 -40.60 -20.44 -44.04
CA LEU A 35 -41.08 -20.40 -45.43
C LEU A 35 -42.61 -20.52 -45.54
N GLY A 36 -43.27 -21.11 -44.55
CA GLY A 36 -44.73 -21.35 -44.54
C GLY A 36 -45.23 -22.36 -45.56
N ARG A 37 -44.33 -22.98 -46.34
CA ARG A 37 -44.64 -23.92 -47.44
C ARG A 37 -43.48 -24.89 -47.68
N GLY A 38 -43.73 -25.92 -48.48
CA GLY A 38 -42.75 -26.95 -48.85
C GLY A 38 -42.80 -28.18 -47.94
N SER A 39 -42.50 -29.35 -48.51
CA SER A 39 -42.44 -30.60 -47.77
C SER A 39 -41.10 -30.74 -47.03
N PRO A 40 -41.09 -31.36 -45.83
CA PRO A 40 -39.84 -31.64 -45.11
C PRO A 40 -38.81 -32.40 -45.95
N GLN A 41 -39.26 -33.30 -46.82
CA GLN A 41 -38.39 -34.09 -47.70
C GLN A 41 -37.71 -33.22 -48.78
N LEU A 42 -38.42 -32.24 -49.36
CA LEU A 42 -37.83 -31.32 -50.33
C LEU A 42 -36.83 -30.37 -49.67
N ILE A 43 -37.15 -29.86 -48.48
CA ILE A 43 -36.24 -29.02 -47.70
C ILE A 43 -34.98 -29.81 -47.32
N ALA A 44 -35.13 -31.04 -46.85
CA ALA A 44 -34.01 -31.92 -46.53
C ALA A 44 -33.12 -32.18 -47.75
N ARG A 45 -33.73 -32.45 -48.91
CA ARG A 45 -33.00 -32.63 -50.17
C ARG A 45 -32.23 -31.37 -50.56
N PHE A 46 -32.86 -30.19 -50.51
CA PHE A 46 -32.18 -28.94 -50.84
C PHE A 46 -31.08 -28.58 -49.85
N LEU A 47 -31.26 -28.85 -48.56
CA LEU A 47 -30.19 -28.71 -47.58
C LEU A 47 -29.03 -29.64 -47.89
N HIS A 48 -29.32 -30.90 -48.22
CA HIS A 48 -28.29 -31.85 -48.61
C HIS A 48 -27.57 -31.39 -49.89
N GLU A 49 -28.28 -30.89 -50.89
CA GLU A 49 -27.69 -30.32 -52.12
C GLU A 49 -27.00 -28.96 -51.92
N LEU A 50 -27.21 -28.28 -50.78
CA LEU A 50 -26.47 -27.07 -50.39
C LEU A 50 -25.24 -27.41 -49.56
N ASP A 51 -25.29 -28.49 -48.79
CA ASP A 51 -24.20 -29.01 -47.96
C ASP A 51 -23.26 -29.92 -48.75
N THR A 52 -23.74 -30.53 -49.84
CA THR A 52 -22.91 -31.30 -50.76
C THR A 52 -22.30 -30.32 -51.77
N PRO A 53 -20.99 -30.05 -51.71
CA PRO A 53 -20.36 -29.26 -52.76
C PRO A 53 -20.59 -29.98 -54.09
N ALA A 54 -21.03 -29.25 -55.12
CA ALA A 54 -21.16 -29.80 -56.46
C ALA A 54 -19.84 -30.49 -56.85
N PRO A 55 -19.85 -31.65 -57.54
CA PRO A 55 -18.65 -32.22 -58.09
C PRO A 55 -18.03 -31.19 -59.05
N SER A 56 -16.98 -30.54 -58.58
CA SER A 56 -16.27 -29.51 -59.31
C SER A 56 -15.35 -30.22 -60.30
N ASP A 57 -15.86 -30.49 -61.50
CA ASP A 57 -15.06 -30.82 -62.69
C ASP A 57 -14.27 -29.60 -63.23
N ALA A 58 -14.23 -28.48 -62.49
CA ALA A 58 -13.28 -27.41 -62.76
C ALA A 58 -11.86 -27.89 -62.36
N PRO A 59 -10.85 -27.74 -63.23
CA PRO A 59 -9.46 -28.01 -62.85
C PRO A 59 -9.17 -27.22 -61.57
N ALA A 60 -8.53 -27.86 -60.59
CA ALA A 60 -8.18 -27.24 -59.32
C ALA A 60 -7.54 -25.88 -59.60
N LEU A 61 -8.31 -24.79 -59.43
CA LEU A 61 -7.82 -23.44 -59.56
C LEU A 61 -6.76 -23.31 -58.49
N LEU A 62 -5.50 -23.20 -58.93
CA LEU A 62 -4.38 -22.91 -58.05
C LEU A 62 -4.79 -21.71 -57.17
N PRO A 63 -4.63 -21.82 -55.84
CA PRO A 63 -5.06 -20.76 -54.95
C PRO A 63 -4.40 -19.46 -55.38
N ASP A 64 -5.20 -18.39 -55.49
CA ASP A 64 -4.71 -17.08 -55.88
C ASP A 64 -3.53 -16.69 -54.96
N PRO A 65 -2.32 -16.53 -55.50
CA PRO A 65 -1.15 -16.24 -54.69
C PRO A 65 -1.32 -14.94 -53.89
N VAL A 66 -2.11 -13.99 -54.38
CA VAL A 66 -2.45 -12.75 -53.66
C VAL A 66 -3.33 -13.06 -52.46
N ALA A 67 -4.39 -13.85 -52.62
CA ALA A 67 -5.25 -14.27 -51.52
C ALA A 67 -4.49 -15.05 -50.44
N VAL A 68 -3.57 -15.94 -50.83
CA VAL A 68 -2.70 -16.67 -49.90
C VAL A 68 -1.76 -15.72 -49.16
N ALA A 69 -1.14 -14.77 -49.87
CA ALA A 69 -0.26 -13.78 -49.25
C ALA A 69 -1.00 -12.90 -48.25
N VAL A 70 -2.19 -12.40 -48.60
CA VAL A 70 -3.05 -11.61 -47.71
C VAL A 70 -3.46 -12.43 -46.48
N GLY A 71 -3.83 -13.69 -46.66
CA GLY A 71 -4.16 -14.60 -45.55
C GLY A 71 -2.99 -14.78 -44.58
N ARG A 72 -1.77 -14.95 -45.09
CA ARG A 72 -0.55 -15.05 -44.26
C ARG A 72 -0.24 -13.75 -43.51
N VAL A 73 -0.36 -12.61 -44.18
CA VAL A 73 -0.17 -11.30 -43.54
C VAL A 73 -1.19 -11.10 -42.42
N TRP A 74 -2.46 -11.43 -42.66
CA TRP A 74 -3.51 -11.30 -41.66
C TRP A 74 -3.31 -12.23 -40.47
N GLN A 75 -2.87 -13.47 -40.72
CA GLN A 75 -2.55 -14.42 -39.66
C GLN A 75 -1.37 -13.95 -38.82
N THR A 76 -0.33 -13.40 -39.45
CA THR A 76 0.83 -12.84 -38.75
C THR A 76 0.42 -11.64 -37.90
N LEU A 77 -0.34 -10.70 -38.47
CA LEU A 77 -0.83 -9.53 -37.74
C LEU A 77 -1.72 -9.93 -36.55
N ARG A 78 -2.57 -10.94 -36.71
CA ARG A 78 -3.40 -11.44 -35.61
C ARG A 78 -2.53 -11.99 -34.48
N GLU A 79 -1.52 -12.80 -34.82
CA GLU A 79 -0.61 -13.37 -33.83
C GLU A 79 0.16 -12.27 -33.09
N ASP A 80 0.70 -11.28 -33.82
CA ASP A 80 1.44 -10.16 -33.24
C ASP A 80 0.55 -9.35 -32.27
N ILE A 81 -0.68 -9.02 -32.68
CA ILE A 81 -1.65 -8.33 -31.83
C ILE A 81 -1.98 -9.15 -30.59
N SER A 82 -2.21 -10.46 -30.73
CA SER A 82 -2.48 -11.34 -29.60
C SER A 82 -1.31 -11.40 -28.62
N GLN A 83 -0.07 -11.44 -29.12
CA GLN A 83 1.13 -11.40 -28.27
C GLN A 83 1.26 -10.07 -27.53
N ASP A 84 1.00 -8.96 -28.20
CA ASP A 84 1.08 -7.63 -27.58
C ASP A 84 -0.01 -7.40 -26.54
N ILE A 85 -1.23 -7.89 -26.77
CA ILE A 85 -2.30 -7.91 -25.76
C ILE A 85 -1.83 -8.70 -24.54
N ASN A 86 -1.36 -9.93 -24.72
CA ASN A 86 -0.90 -10.78 -23.62
C ASN A 86 0.24 -10.13 -22.82
N ARG A 87 1.22 -9.50 -23.50
CA ARG A 87 2.30 -8.76 -22.83
C ARG A 87 1.77 -7.57 -22.03
N THR A 88 0.79 -6.85 -22.58
CA THR A 88 0.19 -5.69 -21.91
C THR A 88 -0.60 -6.13 -20.67
N GLU A 89 -1.35 -7.22 -20.76
CA GLU A 89 -2.09 -7.80 -19.63
C GLU A 89 -1.14 -8.27 -18.52
N GLN A 90 -0.02 -8.91 -18.86
CA GLN A 90 1.00 -9.30 -17.89
C GLN A 90 1.59 -8.08 -17.16
N ARG A 91 2.00 -7.04 -17.89
CA ARG A 91 2.50 -5.80 -17.29
C ARG A 91 1.45 -5.12 -16.42
N LEU A 92 0.19 -5.12 -16.84
CA LEU A 92 -0.91 -4.56 -16.06
C LEU A 92 -1.11 -5.33 -14.75
N SER A 93 -1.04 -6.66 -14.79
CA SER A 93 -1.10 -7.51 -13.60
C SER A 93 0.05 -7.22 -12.62
N GLU A 94 1.28 -7.08 -13.13
CA GLU A 94 2.46 -6.72 -12.32
C GLU A 94 2.29 -5.34 -11.66
N VAL A 95 1.83 -4.35 -12.41
CA VAL A 95 1.59 -2.99 -11.89
C VAL A 95 0.51 -3.00 -10.82
N LEU A 96 -0.61 -3.71 -11.03
CA LEU A 96 -1.67 -3.84 -10.03
C LEU A 96 -1.18 -4.52 -8.75
N CYS A 97 -0.36 -5.56 -8.88
CA CYS A 97 0.26 -6.22 -7.72
C CYS A 97 1.19 -5.27 -6.96
N SER A 98 2.02 -4.50 -7.68
CA SER A 98 2.91 -3.50 -7.09
C SER A 98 2.15 -2.38 -6.37
N ILE A 99 1.03 -1.91 -6.95
CA ILE A 99 0.15 -0.92 -6.32
C ILE A 99 -0.41 -1.48 -5.01
N ALA A 100 -0.96 -2.70 -5.02
CA ALA A 100 -1.52 -3.31 -3.82
C ALA A 100 -0.48 -3.49 -2.69
N GLN A 101 0.76 -3.86 -3.04
CA GLN A 101 1.86 -3.94 -2.08
C GLN A 101 2.21 -2.57 -1.49
N ARG A 102 2.25 -1.53 -2.32
CA ARG A 102 2.51 -0.15 -1.87
C ARG A 102 1.39 0.39 -0.99
N ASP A 103 0.14 0.10 -1.31
CA ASP A 103 -1.01 0.49 -0.49
C ASP A 103 -0.94 -0.14 0.90
N ALA A 104 -0.62 -1.45 0.97
CA ALA A 104 -0.40 -2.12 2.26
C ALA A 104 0.75 -1.48 3.06
N HIS A 105 1.84 -1.11 2.39
CA HIS A 105 2.97 -0.42 3.03
C HIS A 105 2.58 0.99 3.52
N VAL A 106 1.78 1.74 2.76
CA VAL A 106 1.29 3.06 3.17
C VAL A 106 0.38 2.95 4.39
N GLU A 107 -0.50 1.95 4.45
CA GLU A 107 -1.34 1.72 5.65
C GLU A 107 -0.50 1.36 6.88
N GLN A 108 0.55 0.56 6.71
CA GLN A 108 1.49 0.28 7.78
C GLN A 108 2.18 1.56 8.29
N LEU A 109 2.71 2.39 7.38
CA LEU A 109 3.33 3.67 7.74
C LEU A 109 2.36 4.61 8.46
N ARG A 110 1.09 4.65 8.04
CA ARG A 110 0.05 5.45 8.72
C ARG A 110 -0.15 4.98 10.16
N ALA A 111 -0.21 3.67 10.38
CA ALA A 111 -0.32 3.11 11.72
C ALA A 111 0.91 3.45 12.60
N ASP A 112 2.10 3.39 12.02
CA ASP A 112 3.36 3.69 12.72
C ASP A 112 3.46 5.18 13.10
N VAL A 113 3.04 6.09 12.21
CA VAL A 113 2.97 7.53 12.50
C VAL A 113 2.04 7.81 13.68
N VAL A 114 0.85 7.19 13.70
CA VAL A 114 -0.10 7.33 14.82
C VAL A 114 0.48 6.77 16.12
N ALA A 115 1.23 5.66 16.05
CA ALA A 115 1.88 5.09 17.22
C ALA A 115 3.00 6.00 17.75
N LEU A 116 3.80 6.61 16.87
CA LEU A 116 4.84 7.57 17.23
C LEU A 116 4.26 8.84 17.83
N ASP A 117 3.19 9.38 17.25
CA ASP A 117 2.50 10.56 17.77
C ASP A 117 2.03 10.36 19.21
N ARG A 118 1.37 9.22 19.49
CA ARG A 118 0.98 8.85 20.87
C ARG A 118 2.16 8.74 21.83
N ARG A 119 3.29 8.19 21.37
CA ARG A 119 4.51 8.09 22.20
C ARG A 119 5.11 9.47 22.47
N ALA A 120 5.09 10.36 21.48
CA ALA A 120 5.56 11.73 21.62
C ALA A 120 4.70 12.50 22.63
N SER A 121 3.37 12.47 22.51
CA SER A 121 2.47 13.12 23.48
C SER A 121 2.68 12.58 24.90
N ALA A 122 2.81 11.26 25.05
CA ALA A 122 3.07 10.65 26.36
C ALA A 122 4.46 11.00 26.93
N ALA A 123 5.43 11.34 26.08
CA ALA A 123 6.73 11.84 26.51
C ALA A 123 6.64 13.31 26.93
N GLU A 124 5.94 14.15 26.16
CA GLU A 124 5.69 15.57 26.49
C GLU A 124 4.99 15.72 27.85
N GLU A 125 3.96 14.92 28.12
CA GLU A 125 3.29 14.90 29.42
C GLU A 125 4.24 14.55 30.58
N ARG A 126 5.13 13.57 30.36
CA ARG A 126 6.16 13.18 31.33
C ARG A 126 7.16 14.31 31.58
N TYR A 127 7.60 15.00 30.53
CA TYR A 127 8.49 16.15 30.65
C TYR A 127 7.83 17.32 31.37
N ALA A 128 6.57 17.64 31.05
CA ALA A 128 5.82 18.69 31.75
C ALA A 128 5.68 18.37 33.25
N ARG A 129 5.37 17.11 33.58
CA ARG A 129 5.30 16.65 34.97
C ARG A 129 6.65 16.78 35.68
N LEU A 130 7.73 16.31 35.06
CA LEU A 130 9.08 16.39 35.65
C LEU A 130 9.52 17.85 35.84
N SER A 131 9.23 18.71 34.87
CA SER A 131 9.52 20.15 34.95
C SER A 131 8.81 20.78 36.15
N SER A 132 7.51 20.52 36.32
CA SER A 132 6.76 21.04 37.47
C SER A 132 7.30 20.53 38.83
N GLN A 133 7.71 19.26 38.91
CA GLN A 133 8.33 18.71 40.12
C GLN A 133 9.67 19.40 40.43
N MET A 134 10.47 19.67 39.40
CA MET A 134 11.75 20.36 39.56
C MET A 134 11.57 21.80 40.04
N GLU A 135 10.58 22.53 39.52
CA GLU A 135 10.25 23.88 40.00
C GLU A 135 9.81 23.90 41.47
N VAL A 136 9.05 22.90 41.90
CA VAL A 136 8.64 22.77 43.31
C VAL A 136 9.87 22.51 44.19
N LEU A 137 10.74 21.58 43.79
CA LEU A 137 11.98 21.29 44.53
C LEU A 137 12.92 22.50 44.58
N GLN A 138 13.06 23.25 43.48
CA GLN A 138 13.87 24.47 43.46
C GLN A 138 13.33 25.52 44.44
N ARG A 139 12.01 25.69 44.53
CA ARG A 139 11.38 26.58 45.51
C ARG A 139 11.62 26.11 46.94
N GLU A 140 11.49 24.81 47.20
CA GLU A 140 11.74 24.23 48.53
C GLU A 140 13.20 24.40 48.97
N VAL A 141 14.16 24.08 48.10
CA VAL A 141 15.60 24.27 48.37
C VAL A 141 15.91 25.73 48.65
N LYS A 142 15.33 26.66 47.86
CA LYS A 142 15.49 28.09 48.10
C LYS A 142 14.94 28.51 49.47
N ALA A 143 13.73 28.05 49.82
CA ALA A 143 13.13 28.34 51.11
C ALA A 143 13.98 27.82 52.29
N GLN A 144 14.52 26.61 52.16
CA GLN A 144 15.43 26.04 53.16
C GLN A 144 16.72 26.84 53.29
N TYR A 145 17.29 27.30 52.18
CA TYR A 145 18.47 28.15 52.18
C TYR A 145 18.19 29.50 52.87
N ASP A 146 17.06 30.14 52.58
CA ASP A 146 16.66 31.41 53.18
C ASP A 146 16.48 31.28 54.71
N ILE A 147 15.90 30.16 55.18
CA ILE A 147 15.77 29.86 56.62
C ILE A 147 17.14 29.70 57.28
N LEU A 148 18.05 28.94 56.67
CA LEU A 148 19.40 28.73 57.19
C LEU A 148 20.18 30.05 57.25
N ALA A 149 20.11 30.87 56.21
CA ALA A 149 20.75 32.19 56.17
C ALA A 149 20.23 33.10 57.29
N ALA A 150 18.90 33.14 57.51
CA ALA A 150 18.31 33.91 58.59
C ALA A 150 18.75 33.41 59.99
N GLY A 151 18.89 32.09 60.16
CA GLY A 151 19.42 31.49 61.39
C GLY A 151 20.88 31.87 61.67
N ASP A 152 21.73 31.87 60.64
CA ASP A 152 23.14 32.29 60.75
C ASP A 152 23.26 33.78 61.13
N ASP A 153 22.42 34.65 60.56
CA ASP A 153 22.37 36.07 60.90
C ASP A 153 21.89 36.29 62.34
N GLN A 154 20.92 35.50 62.81
CA GLN A 154 20.46 35.56 64.20
C GLN A 154 21.55 35.09 65.18
N MET A 155 22.33 34.07 64.82
CA MET A 155 23.45 33.58 65.63
C MET A 155 24.63 34.56 65.65
N ARG A 156 24.90 35.26 64.53
CA ARG A 156 25.92 36.33 64.48
C ARG A 156 25.48 37.62 65.17
N GLY A 157 24.20 37.99 65.05
CA GLY A 157 23.60 39.15 65.72
C GLY A 157 23.47 38.97 67.23
N ARG A 158 23.45 37.72 67.71
CA ARG A 158 23.57 37.35 69.12
C ARG A 158 25.02 37.24 69.57
N ALA A 159 25.86 38.18 69.14
CA ALA A 159 27.15 38.42 69.78
C ALA A 159 26.88 38.65 71.27
N LEU A 160 27.40 37.74 72.09
CA LEU A 160 27.36 37.78 73.55
C LEU A 160 27.68 39.20 74.05
N PRO A 161 26.95 39.76 75.05
CA PRO A 161 27.42 40.97 75.70
C PRO A 161 28.85 40.70 76.17
N ALA A 162 29.77 41.60 75.84
CA ALA A 162 31.16 41.48 76.19
C ALA A 162 31.28 41.20 77.70
N SER A 163 31.58 39.95 78.05
CA SER A 163 31.96 39.59 79.41
C SER A 163 33.25 40.37 79.73
N PRO A 164 33.36 41.02 80.91
CA PRO A 164 34.49 41.88 81.26
C PRO A 164 35.71 41.07 81.67
N ALA A 165 36.10 40.09 80.86
CA ALA A 165 37.26 39.22 81.07
C ALA A 165 38.25 39.36 79.91
N LYS A 166 38.72 40.59 79.68
CA LYS A 166 39.93 40.87 78.87
C LYS A 166 40.82 41.88 79.58
N ARG A 167 41.35 41.47 80.72
CA ARG A 167 42.71 41.82 81.15
C ARG A 167 43.32 40.57 81.75
N LEU A 168 43.97 39.78 80.89
CA LEU A 168 45.14 38.95 81.16
C LEU A 168 45.40 38.15 79.89
N ALA A 169 45.96 38.85 78.91
CA ALA A 169 46.77 38.21 77.90
C ALA A 169 48.08 37.80 78.59
N ALA A 170 48.34 36.51 78.69
CA ALA A 170 49.70 35.97 78.64
C ALA A 170 49.66 34.44 78.60
N SER A 171 50.43 33.89 77.66
CA SER A 171 51.00 32.53 77.68
C SER A 171 50.12 31.37 77.20
N LEU A 172 50.24 31.01 75.92
CA LEU A 172 51.13 29.93 75.44
C LEU A 172 50.84 29.56 73.97
N PRO A 173 51.85 29.10 73.20
CA PRO A 173 51.74 28.80 71.78
C PRO A 173 51.52 27.31 71.49
N GLY A 174 50.94 27.01 70.32
CA GLY A 174 51.29 25.80 69.56
C GLY A 174 50.12 24.94 69.05
N ALA A 175 50.23 24.61 67.75
CA ALA A 175 49.62 23.48 67.04
C ALA A 175 48.09 23.54 66.82
N SER A 176 47.49 23.07 65.73
CA SER A 176 47.91 22.47 64.46
C SER A 176 46.60 22.18 63.68
N GLN A 177 46.72 22.08 62.35
CA GLN A 177 45.80 21.41 61.42
C GLN A 177 44.47 22.08 60.98
N ALA A 178 44.45 22.39 59.68
CA ALA A 178 43.27 22.51 58.83
C ALA A 178 42.69 21.12 58.46
N PRO A 179 41.42 21.07 58.03
CA PRO A 179 41.04 20.28 56.85
C PRO A 179 40.13 21.09 55.90
N THR A 180 40.58 21.38 54.67
CA THR A 180 40.22 20.71 53.39
C THR A 180 38.75 20.83 52.96
N LYS A 181 38.54 21.62 51.89
CA LYS A 181 37.34 21.62 51.02
C LYS A 181 37.18 20.25 50.35
N PRO A 182 35.95 19.73 50.18
CA PRO A 182 35.66 18.76 49.14
C PRO A 182 35.31 19.46 47.82
N THR A 183 36.19 19.29 46.84
CA THR A 183 35.87 19.32 45.40
C THR A 183 35.91 17.88 44.92
N THR A 184 34.99 17.47 44.04
CA THR A 184 35.11 16.45 42.96
C THR A 184 33.70 15.89 42.68
N THR A 185 33.05 16.26 41.58
CA THR A 185 33.12 15.64 40.23
C THR A 185 32.33 14.33 40.16
N ALA A 186 31.08 14.40 39.69
CA ALA A 186 30.32 13.27 39.16
C ALA A 186 29.15 13.80 38.30
N ALA A 187 29.46 14.43 37.16
CA ALA A 187 28.45 14.89 36.20
C ALA A 187 28.95 14.85 34.75
N SER A 188 29.81 13.88 34.40
CA SER A 188 30.34 13.76 33.03
C SER A 188 30.28 12.36 32.44
N GLU A 189 29.48 11.44 33.00
CA GLU A 189 29.36 10.06 32.47
C GLU A 189 27.97 9.72 31.89
N GLN A 190 27.08 10.69 31.67
CA GLN A 190 25.74 10.42 31.09
C GLN A 190 25.56 10.83 29.62
N LEU A 191 26.62 11.22 28.92
CA LEU A 191 26.53 11.70 27.53
C LEU A 191 26.89 10.67 26.43
N ASP A 192 27.31 9.44 26.79
CA ASP A 192 27.74 8.45 25.80
C ASP A 192 26.71 7.36 25.44
N LEU A 193 25.48 7.42 25.96
CA LEU A 193 24.49 6.36 25.71
C LEU A 193 23.63 6.51 24.45
N TYR A 194 23.81 7.57 23.64
CA TYR A 194 22.94 7.85 22.48
C TYR A 194 23.64 7.82 21.11
N ARG A 195 24.90 7.37 21.00
CA ARG A 195 25.63 7.37 19.71
C ARG A 195 25.68 6.03 18.97
N ALA A 196 25.01 4.99 19.47
CA ALA A 196 25.14 3.63 18.93
C ALA A 196 23.82 3.02 18.42
N LYS A 197 22.98 3.79 17.74
CA LYS A 197 21.72 3.25 17.18
C LYS A 197 21.36 3.68 15.75
N ASP A 198 22.30 4.26 15.00
CA ASP A 198 22.09 4.63 13.59
C ASP A 198 22.74 3.66 12.58
N ASP A 199 23.32 2.54 13.03
CA ASP A 199 23.89 1.51 12.13
C ASP A 199 23.38 0.11 12.49
N ALA A 200 22.09 -0.16 12.29
CA ALA A 200 21.60 -1.51 11.97
C ALA A 200 20.16 -1.45 11.43
N ASP A 201 20.01 -2.01 10.22
CA ASP A 201 18.79 -2.30 9.44
C ASP A 201 18.22 -1.20 8.53
#